data_AF-A0A5P3AJ95-F1
#
_entry.id   AF-A0A5P3AJ95-F1
#
_cell.length_a   1.000
_cell.length_b   1.000
_cell.length_c   1.000
_cell.angle_alpha   90.00
_cell.angle_beta   90.00
_cell.angle_gamma   90.00
#
_symmetry.space_group_name_H-M   'P 1'
#
loop_
_entity.id
_entity.type
_entity.pdbx_description
1 polymer ?
#
loop_
_entity_poly.entity_id
_entity_poly.type
_entity_poly.pdbx_seq_one_letter_code
_entity_poly.pdbx_strand_id
1 'polypeptide(L)'
;MRPSIAIAGTSNSVMARCYAWVLSNSPDFDVVNHSRGASSSTVLPYALGKIDLSQTDFLVIDVLNNEENFVLLGQTTIEDVKNNLCSALDAAAEHGVVPIVLSFPRQNFLNRERVVHDAIKAYCRELGVVFVDMYEMVEDAVERAPVTVYKRSFFDGVAHIKRPISRLVGSRLADAIRRSFHSDRVATSDHALAFDRIEFCFPEPEAGLIERQNGFATEKIACLGVGESIGLMDSFDVVGIAFNSEMTDSVLSTDHEQVISLKGPDKAEGRELMTVILPTRFRSSRLTVTGEPGAKFEFVGYARHTDDRRARTRVARRSVLPVPEFDEQFKKDIALLAVT
;
A
#
# COMPACT_ATOMS: atom_id res chain seq x y z
N MET A 1 11.58 -10.38 -23.69
CA MET A 1 10.63 -10.63 -22.59
C MET A 1 10.06 -9.28 -22.19
N ARG A 2 8.76 -9.18 -21.91
CA ARG A 2 8.16 -7.92 -21.43
C ARG A 2 8.61 -7.69 -19.98
N PRO A 3 8.88 -6.45 -19.56
CA PRO A 3 9.16 -6.19 -18.15
C PRO A 3 7.97 -6.55 -17.27
N SER A 4 8.26 -7.19 -16.14
CA SER A 4 7.26 -7.57 -15.14
C SER A 4 7.15 -6.50 -14.05
N ILE A 5 5.93 -6.04 -13.77
CA ILE A 5 5.63 -4.99 -12.80
C ILE A 5 4.70 -5.54 -11.72
N ALA A 6 5.12 -5.45 -10.47
CA ALA A 6 4.26 -5.68 -9.32
C ALA A 6 3.82 -4.34 -8.71
N ILE A 7 2.56 -4.24 -8.28
CA ILE A 7 2.01 -3.05 -7.61
C ILE A 7 1.52 -3.43 -6.21
N ALA A 8 2.06 -2.75 -5.20
CA ALA A 8 1.69 -2.86 -3.80
C ALA A 8 1.29 -1.47 -3.27
N GLY A 9 0.00 -1.19 -3.24
CA GLY A 9 -0.50 0.11 -2.84
C GLY A 9 -1.90 0.10 -2.26
N THR A 10 -2.52 1.27 -2.29
CA THR A 10 -3.82 1.52 -1.64
C THR A 10 -4.89 1.94 -2.65
N SER A 11 -5.79 2.84 -2.27
CA SER A 11 -6.97 3.21 -3.06
C SER A 11 -6.62 3.77 -4.44
N ASN A 12 -5.57 4.61 -4.55
CA ASN A 12 -5.15 5.17 -5.84
C ASN A 12 -4.61 4.09 -6.81
N SER A 13 -4.28 2.90 -6.30
CA SER A 13 -3.81 1.76 -7.08
C SER A 13 -4.90 0.77 -7.48
N VAL A 14 -6.11 0.85 -6.89
CA VAL A 14 -7.23 -0.06 -7.19
C VAL A 14 -8.40 0.64 -7.88
N MET A 15 -8.46 1.98 -7.85
CA MET A 15 -9.53 2.73 -8.48
C MET A 15 -9.62 2.45 -9.99
N ALA A 16 -10.84 2.33 -10.50
CA ALA A 16 -11.06 2.12 -11.93
C ALA A 16 -10.44 3.26 -12.76
N ARG A 17 -9.71 2.88 -13.81
CA ARG A 17 -9.04 3.80 -14.75
C ARG A 17 -8.04 4.75 -14.05
N CYS A 18 -7.35 4.27 -13.02
CA CYS A 18 -6.21 4.96 -12.40
C CYS A 18 -4.89 4.69 -13.14
N TYR A 19 -3.77 5.12 -12.55
CA TYR A 19 -2.42 4.87 -13.08
C TYR A 19 -2.12 3.37 -13.26
N ALA A 20 -2.53 2.53 -12.31
CA ALA A 20 -2.31 1.08 -12.37
C ALA A 20 -3.05 0.46 -13.56
N TRP A 21 -4.26 0.97 -13.89
CA TRP A 21 -4.99 0.54 -15.08
C TRP A 21 -4.21 0.83 -16.37
N VAL A 22 -3.52 1.97 -16.45
CA VAL A 22 -2.69 2.31 -17.63
C VAL A 22 -1.54 1.32 -17.78
N LEU A 23 -0.86 0.98 -16.68
CA LEU A 23 0.21 -0.02 -16.70
C LEU A 23 -0.34 -1.39 -17.11
N SER A 24 -1.41 -1.87 -16.47
CA SER A 24 -2.00 -3.19 -16.73
C SER A 24 -2.61 -3.35 -18.13
N ASN A 25 -2.99 -2.26 -18.80
CA ASN A 25 -3.51 -2.30 -20.17
C ASN A 25 -2.45 -1.96 -21.23
N SER A 26 -1.21 -1.73 -20.82
CA SER A 26 -0.11 -1.53 -21.76
C SER A 26 0.32 -2.89 -22.34
N PRO A 27 0.49 -3.01 -23.67
CA PRO A 27 0.98 -4.24 -24.28
C PRO A 27 2.47 -4.48 -24.02
N ASP A 28 3.16 -3.56 -23.35
CA ASP A 28 4.61 -3.62 -23.16
C ASP A 28 5.02 -4.31 -21.85
N PHE A 29 4.09 -4.49 -20.91
CA PHE A 29 4.37 -4.98 -19.56
C PHE A 29 3.47 -6.14 -19.18
N ASP A 30 3.99 -7.00 -18.30
CA ASP A 30 3.18 -7.95 -17.56
C ASP A 30 2.97 -7.38 -16.15
N VAL A 31 1.73 -7.18 -15.71
CA VAL A 31 1.43 -6.43 -14.48
C VAL A 31 0.57 -7.25 -13.53
N VAL A 32 1.03 -7.37 -12.28
CA VAL A 32 0.26 -7.90 -11.16
C VAL A 32 -0.01 -6.81 -10.13
N ASN A 33 -1.23 -6.74 -9.61
CA ASN A 33 -1.63 -5.71 -8.66
C ASN A 33 -2.23 -6.33 -7.40
N HIS A 34 -1.50 -6.22 -6.29
CA HIS A 34 -1.91 -6.74 -4.98
C HIS A 34 -2.30 -5.62 -4.01
N SER A 35 -2.64 -4.44 -4.53
CA SER A 35 -3.05 -3.28 -3.74
C SER A 35 -4.38 -3.49 -3.02
N ARG A 36 -4.54 -2.86 -1.85
CA ARG A 36 -5.76 -2.92 -1.04
C ARG A 36 -6.20 -1.52 -0.62
N GLY A 37 -7.40 -1.13 -1.05
CA GLY A 37 -7.98 0.18 -0.74
C GLY A 37 -8.05 0.44 0.78
N ALA A 38 -8.03 1.71 1.17
CA ALA A 38 -8.15 2.17 2.57
C ALA A 38 -7.14 1.59 3.57
N SER A 39 -6.11 0.86 3.11
CA SER A 39 -5.09 0.24 3.96
C SER A 39 -3.95 1.21 4.29
N SER A 40 -3.16 0.87 5.30
CA SER A 40 -1.86 1.52 5.56
C SER A 40 -0.71 0.77 4.86
N SER A 41 0.53 1.18 5.10
CA SER A 41 1.80 0.55 4.72
C SER A 41 1.94 -0.88 5.24
N THR A 42 1.12 -1.30 6.21
CA THR A 42 0.96 -2.71 6.57
C THR A 42 0.42 -3.57 5.42
N VAL A 43 -0.07 -2.98 4.33
CA VAL A 43 -0.35 -3.68 3.06
C VAL A 43 0.90 -4.26 2.40
N LEU A 44 2.07 -3.66 2.63
CA LEU A 44 3.33 -4.09 1.99
C LEU A 44 3.68 -5.54 2.32
N PRO A 45 3.81 -5.96 3.59
CA PRO A 45 4.10 -7.36 3.90
C PRO A 45 3.06 -8.32 3.34
N TYR A 46 1.78 -7.95 3.35
CA TYR A 46 0.72 -8.75 2.75
C TYR A 46 0.90 -8.92 1.23
N ALA A 47 1.16 -7.83 0.51
CA ALA A 47 1.34 -7.84 -0.93
C ALA A 47 2.61 -8.60 -1.33
N LEU A 48 3.72 -8.40 -0.61
CA LEU A 48 4.98 -9.10 -0.86
C LEU A 48 4.86 -10.60 -0.68
N GLY A 49 4.06 -11.07 0.28
CA GLY A 49 3.74 -12.49 0.43
C GLY A 49 2.86 -13.09 -0.68
N LYS A 50 2.54 -12.33 -1.73
CA LYS A 50 1.84 -12.78 -2.95
C LYS A 50 2.62 -12.50 -4.23
N ILE A 51 3.57 -11.57 -4.19
CA ILE A 51 4.39 -11.17 -5.34
C ILE A 51 5.56 -12.13 -5.45
N ASP A 52 5.73 -12.74 -6.63
CA ASP A 52 6.96 -13.44 -6.97
C ASP A 52 8.05 -12.44 -7.39
N LEU A 53 8.83 -11.98 -6.41
CA LEU A 53 9.92 -11.03 -6.64
C LEU A 53 11.02 -11.58 -7.56
N SER A 54 11.16 -12.91 -7.68
CA SER A 54 12.15 -13.52 -8.58
C SER A 54 11.79 -13.34 -10.07
N GLN A 55 10.51 -13.10 -10.36
CA GLN A 55 9.96 -12.87 -11.70
C GLN A 55 9.51 -11.42 -11.90
N THR A 56 9.92 -10.51 -11.02
CA THR A 56 9.51 -9.10 -11.05
C THR A 56 10.70 -8.23 -11.45
N ASP A 57 10.50 -7.24 -12.33
CA ASP A 57 11.52 -6.25 -12.66
C ASP A 57 11.33 -4.96 -11.87
N PHE A 58 10.07 -4.54 -11.67
CA PHE A 58 9.70 -3.29 -10.99
C PHE A 58 8.67 -3.53 -9.90
N LEU A 59 8.86 -2.89 -8.74
CA LEU A 59 7.89 -2.86 -7.65
C LEU A 59 7.39 -1.42 -7.45
N VAL A 60 6.13 -1.17 -7.79
CA VAL A 60 5.49 0.13 -7.58
C VAL A 60 4.78 0.13 -6.22
N ILE A 61 5.13 1.10 -5.37
CA ILE A 61 4.64 1.23 -4.00
C ILE A 61 3.79 2.50 -3.85
N ASP A 62 2.54 2.38 -3.42
CA ASP A 62 1.61 3.52 -3.22
C ASP A 62 0.85 3.38 -1.89
N VAL A 63 1.51 3.74 -0.78
CA VAL A 63 0.96 3.54 0.57
C VAL A 63 0.81 4.83 1.38
N LEU A 64 1.49 5.91 0.98
CA LEU A 64 1.63 7.12 1.80
C LEU A 64 0.35 7.94 1.92
N ASN A 65 -0.60 7.78 0.99
CA ASN A 65 -1.82 8.57 0.94
C ASN A 65 -2.64 8.51 2.23
N ASN A 66 -2.57 7.42 3.01
CA ASN A 66 -3.33 7.26 4.25
C ASN A 66 -2.49 7.48 5.52
N GLU A 67 -1.17 7.52 5.40
CA GLU A 67 -0.27 7.41 6.56
C GLU A 67 -0.30 8.60 7.49
N GLU A 68 -0.37 9.81 6.94
CA GLU A 68 -0.52 11.02 7.75
C GLU A 68 -1.73 10.91 8.68
N ASN A 69 -2.86 10.41 8.17
CA ASN A 69 -4.04 10.20 9.00
C ASN A 69 -3.83 9.11 10.05
N PHE A 70 -3.22 7.98 9.70
CA PHE A 70 -3.00 6.88 10.64
C PHE A 70 -2.05 7.29 11.78
N VAL A 71 -1.01 8.07 11.47
CA VAL A 71 -0.09 8.61 12.47
C VAL A 71 -0.78 9.68 13.34
N LEU A 72 -1.52 10.61 12.74
CA LEU A 72 -2.26 11.64 13.50
C LEU A 72 -3.30 11.07 14.45
N LEU A 73 -3.92 9.93 14.08
CA LEU A 73 -4.88 9.22 14.92
C LEU A 73 -4.22 8.29 15.95
N GLY A 74 -2.88 8.21 15.98
CA GLY A 74 -2.13 7.35 16.89
C GLY A 74 -2.29 5.85 16.60
N GLN A 75 -2.75 5.47 15.41
CA GLN A 75 -2.93 4.07 15.02
C GLN A 75 -1.63 3.42 14.56
N THR A 76 -0.69 4.23 14.08
CA THR A 76 0.66 3.82 13.67
C THR A 76 1.67 4.91 14.02
N THR A 77 2.96 4.65 13.85
CA THR A 77 4.04 5.61 14.05
C THR A 77 4.81 5.87 12.75
N ILE A 78 5.51 7.00 12.64
CA ILE A 78 6.41 7.26 11.50
C ILE A 78 7.45 6.14 11.35
N GLU A 79 7.93 5.61 12.48
CA GLU A 79 8.88 4.51 12.51
C GLU A 79 8.28 3.22 11.93
N ASP A 80 7.02 2.88 12.24
CA ASP A 80 6.34 1.74 11.60
C ASP A 80 6.25 1.89 10.09
N VAL A 81 5.85 3.09 9.62
CA VAL A 81 5.74 3.36 8.18
C VAL A 81 7.09 3.18 7.51
N LYS A 82 8.15 3.71 8.13
CA LYS A 82 9.52 3.58 7.65
C LYS A 82 9.96 2.12 7.63
N ASN A 83 9.68 1.35 8.67
CA ASN A 83 10.06 -0.06 8.77
C ASN A 83 9.32 -0.92 7.72
N ASN A 84 8.00 -0.74 7.59
CA ASN A 84 7.21 -1.41 6.56
C ASN A 84 7.75 -1.14 5.15
N LEU A 85 8.07 0.14 4.86
CA LEU A 85 8.64 0.51 3.58
C LEU A 85 10.04 -0.07 3.40
N CYS A 86 10.93 0.05 4.39
CA CYS A 86 12.30 -0.43 4.29
C CYS A 86 12.33 -1.92 3.99
N SER A 87 11.53 -2.72 4.69
CA SER A 87 11.48 -4.15 4.41
C SER A 87 11.01 -4.49 3.00
N ALA A 88 10.09 -3.69 2.42
CA ALA A 88 9.70 -3.87 1.04
C ALA A 88 10.83 -3.53 0.06
N LEU A 89 11.55 -2.44 0.34
CA LEU A 89 12.73 -2.04 -0.43
C LEU A 89 13.86 -3.06 -0.31
N ASP A 90 14.04 -3.66 0.87
CA ASP A 90 15.06 -4.67 1.15
C ASP A 90 14.76 -5.97 0.39
N ALA A 91 13.52 -6.45 0.46
CA ALA A 91 13.09 -7.62 -0.28
C ALA A 91 13.21 -7.42 -1.81
N ALA A 92 12.84 -6.24 -2.30
CA ALA A 92 13.01 -5.87 -3.72
C ALA A 92 14.49 -5.90 -4.13
N ALA A 93 15.36 -5.29 -3.32
CA ALA A 93 16.80 -5.23 -3.55
C ALA A 93 17.47 -6.61 -3.56
N GLU A 94 17.09 -7.51 -2.64
CA GLU A 94 17.58 -8.90 -2.59
C GLU A 94 17.31 -9.66 -3.90
N HIS A 95 16.23 -9.32 -4.60
CA HIS A 95 15.82 -9.95 -5.85
C HIS A 95 16.20 -9.13 -7.09
N GLY A 96 16.91 -8.01 -6.93
CA GLY A 96 17.28 -7.12 -8.05
C GLY A 96 16.10 -6.39 -8.69
N VAL A 97 14.98 -6.27 -7.97
CA VAL A 97 13.77 -5.55 -8.36
C VAL A 97 13.95 -4.06 -8.14
N VAL A 98 13.43 -3.23 -9.05
CA VAL A 98 13.52 -1.76 -8.95
C VAL A 98 12.30 -1.20 -8.21
N PRO A 99 12.46 -0.67 -6.99
CA PRO A 99 11.36 -0.03 -6.29
C PRO A 99 11.08 1.38 -6.83
N ILE A 100 9.80 1.70 -6.99
CA ILE A 100 9.28 3.02 -7.34
C ILE A 100 8.22 3.41 -6.31
N VAL A 101 8.52 4.39 -5.46
CA VAL A 101 7.60 4.86 -4.44
C VAL A 101 6.80 6.04 -4.99
N LEU A 102 5.48 5.91 -5.01
CA LEU A 102 4.54 6.95 -5.39
C LEU A 102 3.95 7.60 -4.15
N SER A 103 3.90 8.93 -4.17
CA SER A 103 3.24 9.73 -3.14
C SER A 103 2.10 10.53 -3.75
N PHE A 104 0.88 10.04 -3.61
CA PHE A 104 -0.32 10.76 -4.05
C PHE A 104 -0.76 11.77 -2.99
N PRO A 105 -1.16 13.00 -3.38
CA PRO A 105 -1.61 13.99 -2.44
C PRO A 105 -3.01 13.68 -1.92
N ARG A 106 -3.23 14.08 -0.67
CA ARG A 106 -4.57 14.29 -0.12
C ARG A 106 -4.91 15.78 -0.07
N GLN A 107 -6.15 16.10 -0.42
CA GLN A 107 -6.63 17.47 -0.52
C GLN A 107 -6.49 18.25 0.80
N ASN A 108 -6.71 17.59 1.94
CA ASN A 108 -6.63 18.19 3.27
C ASN A 108 -5.18 18.41 3.75
N PHE A 109 -4.18 17.88 3.05
CA PHE A 109 -2.75 17.99 3.40
C PHE A 109 -1.93 18.87 2.44
N LEU A 110 -2.55 19.45 1.41
CA LEU A 110 -1.84 20.31 0.43
C LEU A 110 -1.21 21.56 1.04
N ASN A 111 -1.74 22.06 2.15
CA ASN A 111 -1.27 23.30 2.79
C ASN A 111 -0.95 23.05 4.28
N ARG A 112 -0.51 21.84 4.61
CA ARG A 112 -0.19 21.44 5.98
C ARG A 112 1.19 20.79 5.98
N GLU A 113 1.80 20.77 7.16
CA GLU A 113 2.97 19.94 7.40
C GLU A 113 2.61 18.47 7.17
N ARG A 114 3.53 17.74 6.54
CA ARG A 114 3.37 16.32 6.18
C ARG A 114 4.58 15.56 6.68
N VAL A 115 4.63 15.37 8.00
CA VAL A 115 5.82 14.84 8.69
C VAL A 115 6.16 13.43 8.20
N VAL A 116 5.15 12.59 7.96
CA VAL A 116 5.37 11.23 7.46
C VAL A 116 5.89 11.29 6.02
N HIS A 117 5.23 12.07 5.17
CA HIS A 117 5.63 12.26 3.78
C HIS A 117 7.09 12.70 3.65
N ASP A 118 7.45 13.76 4.37
CA ASP A 118 8.76 14.40 4.23
C ASP A 118 9.86 13.48 4.78
N ALA A 119 9.59 12.76 5.88
CA ALA A 119 10.49 11.75 6.41
C ALA A 119 10.72 10.60 5.41
N ILE A 120 9.66 10.08 4.80
CA ILE A 120 9.78 8.99 3.83
C ILE A 120 10.45 9.45 2.53
N LYS A 121 10.17 10.66 2.06
CA LYS A 121 10.83 11.25 0.88
C LYS A 121 12.33 11.42 1.11
N ALA A 122 12.72 11.96 2.28
CA ALA A 122 14.13 12.07 2.66
C ALA A 122 14.80 10.70 2.71
N TYR A 123 14.11 9.71 3.29
CA TYR A 123 14.62 8.35 3.37
C TYR A 123 14.80 7.68 2.00
N CYS A 124 13.83 7.79 1.09
CA CYS A 124 13.96 7.27 -0.28
C CYS A 124 15.14 7.94 -1.02
N ARG A 125 15.34 9.25 -0.80
CA ARG A 125 16.47 10.00 -1.38
C ARG A 125 17.82 9.49 -0.88
N GLU A 126 17.94 9.22 0.42
CA GLU A 126 19.16 8.65 1.02
C GLU A 126 19.50 7.29 0.41
N LEU A 127 18.48 6.44 0.20
CA LEU A 127 18.63 5.13 -0.43
C LEU A 127 18.82 5.18 -1.95
N GLY A 128 18.62 6.35 -2.58
CA GLY A 128 18.60 6.47 -4.03
C GLY A 128 17.44 5.72 -4.70
N VAL A 129 16.34 5.52 -3.96
CA VAL A 129 15.08 4.96 -4.46
C VAL A 129 14.30 6.04 -5.19
N VAL A 130 13.65 5.67 -6.29
CA VAL A 130 12.80 6.58 -7.06
C VAL A 130 11.59 6.95 -6.23
N PHE A 131 11.44 8.24 -5.95
CA PHE A 131 10.30 8.81 -5.25
C PHE A 131 9.56 9.77 -6.19
N VAL A 132 8.34 9.41 -6.55
CA VAL A 132 7.46 10.17 -7.43
C VAL A 132 6.54 11.00 -6.55
N ASP A 133 6.94 12.25 -6.31
CA ASP A 133 6.24 13.18 -5.42
C ASP A 133 5.15 13.97 -6.17
N MET A 134 3.90 13.62 -5.91
CA MET A 134 2.77 14.33 -6.52
C MET A 134 2.24 15.49 -5.66
N TYR A 135 2.74 15.69 -4.43
CA TYR A 135 2.50 16.92 -3.69
C TYR A 135 3.20 18.10 -4.37
N GLU A 136 4.49 17.94 -4.71
CA GLU A 136 5.26 18.97 -5.43
C GLU A 136 4.56 19.39 -6.72
N MET A 137 4.03 18.43 -7.48
CA MET A 137 3.30 18.70 -8.72
C MET A 137 2.05 19.55 -8.51
N VAL A 138 1.31 19.26 -7.44
CA VAL A 138 0.09 20.01 -7.10
C VAL A 138 0.45 21.41 -6.65
N GLU A 139 1.44 21.54 -5.79
CA GLU A 139 1.90 22.82 -5.25
C GLU A 139 2.41 23.74 -6.38
N ASP A 140 3.25 23.25 -7.27
CA ASP A 140 3.74 23.98 -8.45
C ASP A 140 2.61 24.48 -9.36
N ALA A 141 1.55 23.68 -9.52
CA ALA A 141 0.42 24.04 -10.35
C ALA A 141 -0.51 25.04 -9.65
N VAL A 142 -0.62 24.97 -8.32
CA VAL A 142 -1.35 25.95 -7.48
C VAL A 142 -0.64 27.31 -7.48
N GLU A 143 0.68 27.37 -7.56
CA GLU A 143 1.39 28.66 -7.70
C GLU A 143 1.07 29.38 -9.03
N ARG A 144 0.64 28.63 -10.05
CA ARG A 144 0.37 29.14 -11.40
C ARG A 144 -1.10 29.45 -11.67
N ALA A 145 -2.03 29.16 -10.74
CA ALA A 145 -3.46 29.40 -10.90
C ALA A 145 -4.21 29.55 -9.54
N PRO A 146 -5.39 30.20 -9.48
CA PRO A 146 -6.12 30.37 -8.21
C PRO A 146 -6.48 29.03 -7.51
N VAL A 147 -6.10 28.92 -6.23
CA VAL A 147 -6.21 27.72 -5.35
C VAL A 147 -7.60 27.04 -5.37
N THR A 148 -8.67 27.81 -5.50
CA THR A 148 -10.07 27.32 -5.42
C THR A 148 -10.49 26.54 -6.66
N VAL A 149 -9.98 26.92 -7.84
CA VAL A 149 -10.23 26.19 -9.09
C VAL A 149 -9.51 24.85 -9.01
N TYR A 150 -8.23 24.87 -8.60
CA TYR A 150 -7.38 23.69 -8.60
C TYR A 150 -7.88 22.56 -7.69
N LYS A 151 -8.34 22.85 -6.46
CA LYS A 151 -8.80 21.80 -5.52
C LYS A 151 -9.99 20.99 -6.07
N ARG A 152 -10.97 21.63 -6.73
CA ARG A 152 -12.11 20.93 -7.36
C ARG A 152 -11.72 20.23 -8.65
N SER A 153 -10.69 20.76 -9.30
CA SER A 153 -10.19 20.29 -10.56
C SER A 153 -9.29 19.06 -10.43
N PHE A 154 -8.56 18.92 -9.32
CA PHE A 154 -7.57 17.87 -9.15
C PHE A 154 -8.05 16.63 -8.42
N PHE A 155 -9.07 16.77 -7.57
CA PHE A 155 -9.49 15.74 -6.64
C PHE A 155 -10.89 15.21 -6.94
N ASP A 156 -11.08 13.90 -6.75
CA ASP A 156 -12.37 13.19 -6.72
C ASP A 156 -12.70 12.88 -5.24
N GLY A 157 -12.78 13.94 -4.42
CA GLY A 157 -12.92 13.87 -2.97
C GLY A 157 -11.60 14.05 -2.20
N VAL A 158 -11.64 13.91 -0.87
CA VAL A 158 -10.49 14.28 0.00
C VAL A 158 -9.24 13.44 -0.27
N ALA A 159 -9.42 12.15 -0.56
CA ALA A 159 -8.34 11.15 -0.57
C ALA A 159 -7.86 10.73 -1.97
N HIS A 160 -8.48 11.23 -3.04
CA HIS A 160 -8.24 10.72 -4.39
C HIS A 160 -8.04 11.86 -5.37
N ILE A 161 -7.03 11.72 -6.22
CA ILE A 161 -6.92 12.56 -7.41
C ILE A 161 -7.90 12.10 -8.49
N LYS A 162 -8.25 12.97 -9.44
CA LYS A 162 -9.13 12.59 -10.53
C LYS A 162 -8.46 11.58 -11.47
N ARG A 163 -9.30 10.69 -12.02
CA ARG A 163 -8.88 9.63 -12.96
C ARG A 163 -8.05 10.14 -14.15
N PRO A 164 -8.37 11.26 -14.85
CA PRO A 164 -7.55 11.75 -15.95
C PRO A 164 -6.10 12.06 -15.54
N ILE A 165 -5.92 12.67 -14.37
CA ILE A 165 -4.59 12.97 -13.82
C ILE A 165 -3.87 11.68 -13.46
N SER A 166 -4.56 10.74 -12.79
CA SER A 166 -4.00 9.43 -12.43
C SER A 166 -3.54 8.65 -13.68
N ARG A 167 -4.29 8.70 -14.77
CA ARG A 167 -3.88 8.09 -16.05
C ARG A 167 -2.64 8.75 -16.63
N LEU A 168 -2.55 10.08 -16.57
CA LEU A 168 -1.37 10.80 -17.06
C LEU A 168 -0.11 10.43 -16.27
N VAL A 169 -0.22 10.26 -14.94
CA VAL A 169 0.84 9.69 -14.10
C VAL A 169 1.21 8.29 -14.58
N GLY A 170 0.22 7.42 -14.82
CA GLY A 170 0.44 6.08 -15.35
C GLY A 170 1.19 6.05 -16.69
N SER A 171 0.84 6.95 -17.61
CA SER A 171 1.52 7.08 -18.90
C SER A 171 2.98 7.50 -18.74
N ARG A 172 3.27 8.49 -17.88
CA ARG A 172 4.65 8.93 -17.65
C ARG A 172 5.48 7.86 -16.93
N LEU A 173 4.87 7.15 -16.00
CA LEU A 173 5.49 6.01 -15.33
C LEU A 173 5.83 4.90 -16.34
N ALA A 174 4.90 4.56 -17.25
CA ALA A 174 5.16 3.63 -18.35
C ALA A 174 6.34 4.09 -19.21
N ASP A 175 6.38 5.37 -19.61
CA ASP A 175 7.48 5.91 -20.42
C ASP A 175 8.82 5.91 -19.69
N ALA A 176 8.83 6.13 -18.37
CA ALA A 176 10.03 6.05 -17.55
C ALA A 176 10.54 4.61 -17.48
N ILE A 177 9.64 3.64 -17.24
CA ILE A 177 9.96 2.21 -17.19
C ILE A 177 10.52 1.74 -18.55
N ARG A 178 9.90 2.11 -19.67
CA ARG A 178 10.40 1.77 -21.03
C ARG A 178 11.82 2.27 -21.29
N ARG A 179 12.18 3.42 -20.74
CA ARG A 179 13.48 4.09 -20.94
C ARG A 179 14.52 3.70 -19.90
N SER A 180 14.15 2.90 -18.91
CA SER A 180 15.07 2.41 -17.91
C SER A 180 16.02 1.36 -18.50
N PHE A 181 17.26 1.33 -18.00
CA PHE A 181 18.32 0.43 -18.46
C PHE A 181 19.02 -0.22 -17.26
N HIS A 182 19.78 -1.30 -17.46
CA HIS A 182 20.55 -1.87 -16.35
C HIS A 182 21.72 -0.95 -15.96
N SER A 183 21.92 -0.74 -14.65
CA SER A 183 23.09 -0.06 -14.09
C SER A 183 23.49 -0.75 -12.80
N ASP A 184 24.80 -0.82 -12.56
CA ASP A 184 25.44 -1.59 -11.49
C ASP A 184 25.89 -0.68 -10.33
N ARG A 185 24.99 0.15 -9.79
CA ARG A 185 25.31 0.92 -8.57
C ARG A 185 24.50 0.43 -7.39
N VAL A 186 25.12 0.36 -6.23
CA VAL A 186 24.53 -0.22 -5.02
C VAL A 186 24.54 0.82 -3.92
N ALA A 187 23.38 1.13 -3.34
CA ALA A 187 23.29 1.84 -2.07
C ALA A 187 23.09 0.81 -0.95
N THR A 188 23.78 0.99 0.17
CA THR A 188 23.66 0.12 1.34
C THR A 188 22.88 0.78 2.46
N SER A 189 21.83 0.10 2.94
CA SER A 189 21.09 0.41 4.15
C SER A 189 21.44 -0.63 5.21
N ASP A 190 21.74 -0.21 6.42
CA ASP A 190 21.76 -1.10 7.59
C ASP A 190 20.35 -1.04 8.21
N HIS A 191 19.48 -1.98 7.81
CA HIS A 191 18.18 -2.18 8.47
C HIS A 191 18.13 -3.56 9.12
N ALA A 192 17.57 -3.61 10.33
CA ALA A 192 17.57 -4.81 11.17
C ALA A 192 16.21 -5.52 11.22
N LEU A 193 15.17 -4.95 10.60
CA LEU A 193 13.81 -5.47 10.64
C LEU A 193 13.41 -5.96 9.25
N ALA A 194 13.00 -7.23 9.18
CA ALA A 194 12.32 -7.80 8.04
C ALA A 194 10.86 -8.06 8.38
N PHE A 195 10.00 -8.00 7.37
CA PHE A 195 8.59 -8.26 7.47
C PHE A 195 8.24 -9.41 6.54
N ASP A 196 7.84 -10.52 7.12
CA ASP A 196 7.23 -11.62 6.39
C ASP A 196 5.71 -11.57 6.54
N ARG A 197 5.01 -11.95 5.48
CA ARG A 197 3.62 -12.41 5.61
C ARG A 197 3.65 -13.70 6.43
N ILE A 198 2.91 -13.76 7.54
CA ILE A 198 2.48 -15.05 8.08
C ILE A 198 1.10 -15.35 7.53
N GLU A 199 0.98 -16.47 6.86
CA GLU A 199 -0.28 -17.18 6.81
C GLU A 199 -0.45 -17.90 8.15
N PHE A 200 -1.45 -17.53 8.94
CA PHE A 200 -1.69 -18.26 10.19
C PHE A 200 -2.24 -19.65 9.88
N CYS A 201 -1.75 -20.65 10.62
CA CYS A 201 -2.31 -21.99 10.54
C CYS A 201 -3.70 -21.99 11.16
N PHE A 202 -4.65 -22.31 10.29
CA PHE A 202 -6.05 -22.51 10.61
C PHE A 202 -6.21 -23.60 11.68
N PRO A 203 -7.12 -23.44 12.67
CA PRO A 203 -7.50 -24.53 13.56
C PRO A 203 -7.99 -25.76 12.79
N GLU A 204 -8.58 -25.58 11.60
CA GLU A 204 -8.77 -26.61 10.58
C GLU A 204 -8.70 -25.96 9.17
N PRO A 205 -7.85 -26.43 8.24
CA PRO A 205 -7.67 -25.79 6.92
C PRO A 205 -8.90 -25.70 6.02
N GLU A 206 -9.97 -26.46 6.34
CA GLU A 206 -11.17 -26.58 5.50
C GLU A 206 -12.47 -26.14 6.21
N ALA A 207 -12.46 -25.93 7.53
CA ALA A 207 -13.66 -25.53 8.26
C ALA A 207 -13.82 -24.00 8.24
N GLY A 208 -14.92 -23.51 7.65
CA GLY A 208 -15.30 -22.09 7.74
C GLY A 208 -14.62 -21.13 6.76
N LEU A 209 -13.89 -21.64 5.75
CA LEU A 209 -13.43 -20.82 4.64
C LEU A 209 -14.54 -20.60 3.61
N ILE A 210 -14.76 -19.34 3.24
CA ILE A 210 -15.63 -18.94 2.14
C ILE A 210 -14.81 -18.21 1.09
N GLU A 211 -15.16 -18.40 -0.18
CA GLU A 211 -14.57 -17.61 -1.26
C GLU A 211 -15.39 -16.33 -1.45
N ARG A 212 -14.69 -15.19 -1.46
CA ARG A 212 -15.26 -13.89 -1.80
C ARG A 212 -14.58 -13.36 -3.05
N GLN A 213 -15.34 -12.72 -3.92
CA GLN A 213 -14.82 -12.13 -5.13
C GLN A 213 -15.39 -10.73 -5.35
N ASN A 214 -14.56 -9.86 -5.93
CA ASN A 214 -15.02 -8.65 -6.60
C ASN A 214 -14.37 -8.56 -8.00
N GLY A 215 -14.60 -7.45 -8.71
CA GLY A 215 -14.01 -7.24 -10.04
C GLY A 215 -12.46 -7.12 -10.07
N PHE A 216 -11.78 -7.19 -8.93
CA PHE A 216 -10.33 -6.98 -8.79
C PHE A 216 -9.60 -8.17 -8.14
N ALA A 217 -10.26 -8.95 -7.29
CA ALA A 217 -9.63 -10.04 -6.54
C ALA A 217 -10.63 -11.14 -6.19
N THR A 218 -10.13 -12.37 -6.10
CA THR A 218 -10.78 -13.51 -5.46
C THR A 218 -9.94 -13.90 -4.24
N GLU A 219 -10.57 -14.07 -3.09
CA GLU A 219 -9.89 -14.43 -1.84
C GLU A 219 -10.67 -15.51 -1.08
N LYS A 220 -9.93 -16.46 -0.49
CA LYS A 220 -10.47 -17.35 0.54
C LYS A 220 -10.38 -16.65 1.89
N ILE A 221 -11.50 -16.57 2.59
CA ILE A 221 -11.70 -15.79 3.81
C ILE A 221 -12.26 -16.71 4.89
N ALA A 222 -11.72 -16.62 6.09
CA ALA A 222 -12.31 -17.29 7.24
C ALA A 222 -13.48 -16.45 7.78
N CYS A 223 -14.63 -17.08 7.97
CA CYS A 223 -15.79 -16.43 8.58
C CYS A 223 -15.99 -16.98 9.99
N LEU A 224 -15.85 -16.10 11.00
CA LEU A 224 -15.99 -16.47 12.40
C LEU A 224 -17.18 -15.76 13.05
N GLY A 225 -17.94 -16.49 13.84
CA GLY A 225 -18.98 -15.97 14.71
C GLY A 225 -18.46 -15.58 16.09
N VAL A 226 -19.27 -14.83 16.84
CA VAL A 226 -18.97 -14.48 18.24
C VAL A 226 -18.73 -15.73 19.09
N GLY A 227 -17.63 -15.72 19.85
CA GLY A 227 -17.19 -16.84 20.69
C GLY A 227 -16.23 -17.80 20.00
N GLU A 228 -16.11 -17.75 18.67
CA GLU A 228 -15.11 -18.52 17.93
C GLU A 228 -13.72 -17.89 18.02
N SER A 229 -12.67 -18.70 17.83
CA SER A 229 -11.29 -18.27 18.01
C SER A 229 -10.34 -18.82 16.95
N ILE A 230 -9.30 -18.04 16.66
CA ILE A 230 -8.17 -18.42 15.80
C ILE A 230 -6.94 -18.59 16.70
N GLY A 231 -6.27 -19.74 16.56
CA GLY A 231 -4.94 -19.96 17.11
C GLY A 231 -3.89 -19.25 16.25
N LEU A 232 -3.00 -18.53 16.90
CA LEU A 232 -1.82 -17.96 16.28
C LEU A 232 -0.66 -18.94 16.54
N MET A 233 -0.05 -19.52 15.50
CA MET A 233 1.19 -20.30 15.68
C MET A 233 2.19 -19.37 16.34
N ASP A 234 2.69 -19.71 17.52
CA ASP A 234 3.63 -18.88 18.32
C ASP A 234 3.14 -17.46 18.70
N SER A 235 3.71 -16.91 19.78
CA SER A 235 3.40 -15.54 20.23
C SER A 235 4.16 -14.50 19.39
N PHE A 236 3.60 -14.12 18.25
CA PHE A 236 4.20 -13.12 17.35
C PHE A 236 3.79 -11.68 17.67
N ASP A 237 4.67 -10.73 17.36
CA ASP A 237 4.34 -9.31 17.27
C ASP A 237 3.62 -9.03 15.95
N VAL A 238 2.29 -9.02 16.03
CA VAL A 238 1.42 -8.66 14.92
C VAL A 238 1.35 -7.15 14.83
N VAL A 239 1.47 -6.62 13.61
CA VAL A 239 1.42 -5.18 13.33
C VAL A 239 0.30 -4.76 12.40
N GLY A 240 -0.42 -5.72 11.81
CA GLY A 240 -1.64 -5.42 11.09
C GLY A 240 -2.55 -6.62 10.88
N ILE A 241 -3.85 -6.35 10.73
CA ILE A 241 -4.88 -7.34 10.42
C ILE A 241 -5.52 -7.00 9.08
N ALA A 242 -5.58 -7.98 8.19
CA ALA A 242 -6.35 -7.97 6.97
C ALA A 242 -7.73 -8.60 7.21
N PHE A 243 -8.79 -7.84 6.98
CA PHE A 243 -10.17 -8.26 7.20
C PHE A 243 -11.10 -7.70 6.12
N ASN A 244 -12.28 -8.31 5.93
CA ASN A 244 -13.31 -7.80 5.05
C ASN A 244 -14.12 -6.72 5.78
N SER A 245 -13.92 -5.45 5.41
CA SER A 245 -14.53 -4.32 6.13
C SER A 245 -16.04 -4.19 5.95
N GLU A 246 -16.61 -4.79 4.90
CA GLU A 246 -18.06 -4.75 4.64
C GLU A 246 -18.83 -5.72 5.55
N MET A 247 -18.23 -6.88 5.80
CA MET A 247 -18.88 -8.00 6.48
C MET A 247 -18.53 -8.10 7.96
N THR A 248 -17.45 -7.45 8.39
CA THR A 248 -17.02 -7.47 9.79
C THR A 248 -17.76 -6.43 10.61
N ASP A 249 -18.48 -6.88 11.64
CA ASP A 249 -19.25 -6.06 12.58
C ASP A 249 -18.99 -6.42 14.06
N SER A 250 -17.93 -7.20 14.31
CA SER A 250 -17.46 -7.62 15.62
C SER A 250 -16.04 -7.14 15.91
N VAL A 251 -15.58 -7.30 17.15
CA VAL A 251 -14.21 -6.97 17.57
C VAL A 251 -13.45 -8.24 17.93
N LEU A 252 -12.12 -8.14 18.00
CA LEU A 252 -11.27 -9.23 18.45
C LEU A 252 -10.80 -8.97 19.88
N SER A 253 -10.62 -10.04 20.64
CA SER A 253 -9.95 -10.03 21.93
C SER A 253 -8.75 -10.97 21.89
N THR A 254 -7.64 -10.55 22.50
CA THR A 254 -6.46 -11.40 22.68
C THR A 254 -6.62 -12.28 23.93
N ASP A 255 -5.77 -13.30 24.05
CA ASP A 255 -5.56 -14.07 25.28
C ASP A 255 -5.07 -13.22 26.47
N HIS A 256 -4.57 -12.00 26.21
CA HIS A 256 -4.18 -11.00 27.20
C HIS A 256 -5.25 -9.91 27.43
N GLU A 257 -6.50 -10.16 27.04
CA GLU A 257 -7.65 -9.26 27.22
C GLU A 257 -7.55 -7.90 26.48
N GLN A 258 -6.54 -7.70 25.62
CA GLN A 258 -6.51 -6.55 24.71
C GLN A 258 -7.66 -6.66 23.69
N VAL A 259 -8.50 -5.63 23.61
CA VAL A 259 -9.58 -5.51 22.62
C VAL A 259 -9.09 -4.76 21.40
N ILE A 260 -9.26 -5.37 20.23
CA ILE A 260 -8.88 -4.82 18.93
C ILE A 260 -10.18 -4.51 18.18
N SER A 261 -10.51 -3.22 18.10
CA SER A 261 -11.62 -2.72 17.30
C SER A 261 -11.11 -2.35 15.91
N LEU A 262 -11.57 -3.09 14.90
CA LEU A 262 -11.27 -2.81 13.51
C LEU A 262 -12.47 -2.11 12.89
N LYS A 263 -12.34 -0.81 12.62
CA LYS A 263 -13.34 -0.05 11.88
C LYS A 263 -12.79 0.31 10.52
N GLY A 264 -13.31 -0.35 9.48
CA GLY A 264 -13.04 0.03 8.10
C GLY A 264 -13.77 1.32 7.69
N PRO A 265 -13.53 1.83 6.48
CA PRO A 265 -14.34 2.90 5.90
C PRO A 265 -15.83 2.49 5.86
N ASP A 266 -16.73 3.48 5.86
CA ASP A 266 -18.19 3.24 5.86
C ASP A 266 -18.59 2.25 4.74
N LYS A 267 -19.49 1.32 5.09
CA LYS A 267 -19.96 0.23 4.22
C LYS A 267 -20.39 0.76 2.86
N ALA A 268 -19.68 0.38 1.80
CA ALA A 268 -20.08 0.66 0.43
C ALA A 268 -21.03 -0.45 -0.02
N GLU A 269 -22.34 -0.16 0.01
CA GLU A 269 -23.39 -1.11 -0.38
C GLU A 269 -23.06 -1.86 -1.69
N GLY A 270 -23.17 -3.19 -1.65
CA GLY A 270 -23.08 -4.05 -2.84
C GLY A 270 -21.68 -4.61 -3.19
N ARG A 271 -20.70 -4.54 -2.28
CA ARG A 271 -19.40 -5.22 -2.47
C ARG A 271 -19.26 -6.42 -1.53
N GLU A 272 -19.08 -7.61 -2.11
CA GLU A 272 -18.86 -8.84 -1.31
C GLU A 272 -17.44 -8.96 -0.75
N LEU A 273 -16.47 -8.24 -1.34
CA LEU A 273 -15.08 -8.25 -0.92
C LEU A 273 -14.50 -6.83 -0.85
N MET A 274 -14.18 -6.38 0.37
CA MET A 274 -13.34 -5.21 0.61
C MET A 274 -12.29 -5.52 1.68
N THR A 275 -11.21 -6.18 1.28
CA THR A 275 -10.09 -6.47 2.18
C THR A 275 -9.33 -5.18 2.49
N VAL A 276 -9.30 -4.80 3.77
CA VAL A 276 -8.55 -3.67 4.31
C VAL A 276 -7.52 -4.20 5.30
N ILE A 277 -6.33 -3.59 5.30
CA ILE A 277 -5.23 -3.95 6.19
C ILE A 277 -4.93 -2.75 7.07
N LEU A 278 -5.31 -2.85 8.34
CA LEU A 278 -5.15 -1.78 9.32
C LEU A 278 -3.98 -2.08 10.27
N PRO A 279 -3.25 -1.04 10.72
CA PRO A 279 -2.27 -1.18 11.79
C PRO A 279 -2.94 -1.69 13.07
N THR A 280 -2.42 -2.78 13.61
CA THR A 280 -2.84 -3.33 14.91
C THR A 280 -1.63 -3.93 15.58
N ARG A 281 -1.10 -3.28 16.62
CA ARG A 281 0.04 -3.78 17.40
C ARG A 281 -0.46 -4.60 18.59
N PHE A 282 -0.15 -5.89 18.59
CA PHE A 282 -0.42 -6.78 19.71
C PHE A 282 0.48 -8.01 19.63
N ARG A 283 0.62 -8.69 20.77
CA ARG A 283 1.22 -10.02 20.88
C ARG A 283 0.18 -10.95 21.46
N SER A 284 -0.06 -12.08 20.82
CA SER A 284 -1.08 -13.03 21.24
C SER A 284 -0.80 -14.41 20.64
N SER A 285 -1.21 -15.46 21.34
CA SER A 285 -1.28 -16.83 20.80
C SER A 285 -2.68 -17.22 20.33
N ARG A 286 -3.70 -16.40 20.65
CA ARG A 286 -5.10 -16.67 20.30
C ARG A 286 -5.93 -15.39 20.20
N LEU A 287 -6.74 -15.31 19.16
CA LEU A 287 -7.73 -14.26 19.00
C LEU A 287 -9.14 -14.84 19.06
N THR A 288 -10.00 -14.22 19.86
CA THR A 288 -11.41 -14.61 20.02
C THR A 288 -12.30 -13.49 19.54
N VAL A 289 -13.29 -13.81 18.70
CA VAL A 289 -14.30 -12.86 18.23
C VAL A 289 -15.27 -12.53 19.37
N THR A 290 -15.46 -11.25 19.65
CA THR A 290 -16.40 -10.74 20.65
C THR A 290 -17.31 -9.69 20.03
N GLY A 291 -18.56 -9.60 20.51
CA GLY A 291 -19.56 -8.71 19.92
C GLY A 291 -20.99 -9.14 20.25
N GLU A 292 -21.96 -8.56 19.54
CA GLU A 292 -23.36 -8.94 19.67
C GLU A 292 -23.65 -10.31 19.04
N PRO A 293 -24.56 -11.12 19.60
CA PRO A 293 -24.95 -12.40 19.01
C PRO A 293 -25.38 -12.25 17.54
N GLY A 294 -24.78 -13.04 16.65
CA GLY A 294 -25.04 -13.00 15.20
C GLY A 294 -24.07 -12.13 14.39
N ALA A 295 -23.24 -11.32 15.07
CA ALA A 295 -22.13 -10.62 14.45
C ALA A 295 -21.09 -11.61 13.89
N LYS A 296 -20.39 -11.19 12.84
CA LYS A 296 -19.39 -11.96 12.11
C LYS A 296 -18.08 -11.19 12.01
N PHE A 297 -17.01 -11.94 11.93
CA PHE A 297 -15.67 -11.46 11.63
C PHE A 297 -15.18 -12.20 10.38
N GLU A 298 -15.02 -11.46 9.28
CA GLU A 298 -14.49 -12.03 8.03
C GLU A 298 -13.01 -11.67 7.89
N PHE A 299 -12.17 -12.69 7.99
CA PHE A 299 -10.74 -12.58 8.19
C PHE A 299 -9.94 -13.08 6.99
N VAL A 300 -8.86 -12.36 6.63
CA VAL A 300 -8.03 -12.68 5.45
C VAL A 300 -6.58 -13.05 5.81
N GLY A 301 -5.96 -12.35 6.76
CA GLY A 301 -4.54 -12.54 7.07
C GLY A 301 -3.98 -11.50 8.06
N TYR A 302 -2.69 -11.59 8.39
CA TYR A 302 -2.01 -10.61 9.24
C TYR A 302 -0.67 -10.18 8.65
N ALA A 303 -0.17 -9.04 9.12
CA ALA A 303 1.20 -8.59 8.96
C ALA A 303 1.93 -8.74 10.30
N ARG A 304 3.16 -9.28 10.30
CA ARG A 304 4.01 -9.39 11.50
C ARG A 304 5.35 -8.69 11.34
N HIS A 305 6.00 -8.42 12.47
CA HIS A 305 7.45 -8.27 12.50
C HIS A 305 8.10 -9.66 12.59
N THR A 306 9.16 -9.90 11.83
CA THR A 306 10.06 -11.04 12.07
C THR A 306 11.35 -10.54 12.70
N ASP A 307 11.78 -11.22 13.77
CA ASP A 307 13.12 -10.99 14.31
C ASP A 307 14.18 -11.50 13.34
N ASP A 308 15.23 -10.69 13.22
CA ASP A 308 16.53 -10.96 12.59
C ASP A 308 16.52 -11.29 11.08
N ARG A 309 16.47 -10.23 10.28
CA ARG A 309 17.41 -10.12 9.16
C ARG A 309 18.20 -8.83 9.31
N ARG A 310 19.45 -8.92 9.75
CA ARG A 310 20.45 -7.91 9.40
C ARG A 310 20.78 -8.09 7.91
N ALA A 311 19.88 -7.63 7.05
CA ALA A 311 20.19 -7.51 5.65
C ALA A 311 21.00 -6.22 5.47
N ARG A 312 22.25 -6.34 5.01
CA ARG A 312 22.90 -5.22 4.34
C ARG A 312 22.23 -5.09 3.00
N THR A 313 21.19 -4.27 2.92
CA THR A 313 20.42 -4.13 1.70
C THR A 313 21.32 -3.59 0.63
N ARG A 314 21.44 -4.32 -0.47
CA ARG A 314 22.12 -3.83 -1.67
C ARG A 314 21.05 -3.31 -2.61
N VAL A 315 20.58 -2.08 -2.44
CA VAL A 315 19.63 -1.49 -3.39
C VAL A 315 20.38 -1.30 -4.70
N ALA A 316 20.17 -2.21 -5.65
CA ALA A 316 20.63 -2.04 -7.01
C ALA A 316 19.94 -0.81 -7.59
N ARG A 317 20.68 0.28 -7.75
CA ARG A 317 20.36 1.37 -8.68
C ARG A 317 20.43 0.83 -10.10
N ARG A 318 19.42 0.04 -10.50
CA ARG A 318 19.15 -0.23 -11.92
C ARG A 318 18.64 1.07 -12.53
N SER A 319 19.52 1.70 -13.30
CA SER A 319 19.36 2.99 -13.97
C SER A 319 18.95 4.16 -13.08
N VAL A 320 19.35 5.34 -13.50
CA VAL A 320 18.46 6.48 -13.40
C VAL A 320 17.22 6.06 -14.19
N LEU A 321 16.19 5.45 -13.55
CA LEU A 321 14.84 5.75 -13.99
C LEU A 321 14.86 7.27 -14.07
N PRO A 322 14.76 7.90 -15.25
CA PRO A 322 14.51 9.33 -15.25
C PRO A 322 13.22 9.43 -14.44
N VAL A 323 13.34 9.82 -13.16
CA VAL A 323 12.21 10.07 -12.26
C VAL A 323 11.28 10.82 -13.16
N PRO A 324 10.09 10.29 -13.52
CA PRO A 324 9.32 10.75 -14.67
C PRO A 324 9.37 12.26 -14.62
N GLU A 325 10.24 12.87 -15.45
CA GLU A 325 10.65 14.23 -15.11
C GLU A 325 9.35 14.97 -15.30
N PHE A 326 8.88 15.57 -14.22
CA PHE A 326 7.71 16.41 -14.23
C PHE A 326 8.14 17.70 -14.90
N ASP A 327 8.49 17.55 -16.17
CA ASP A 327 8.95 18.59 -17.04
C ASP A 327 7.84 19.63 -17.15
N GLU A 328 8.22 20.81 -17.62
CA GLU A 328 7.27 21.89 -17.78
C GLU A 328 6.09 21.51 -18.70
N GLN A 329 6.23 20.51 -19.57
CA GLN A 329 5.14 20.01 -20.40
C GLN A 329 4.13 19.20 -19.59
N PHE A 330 4.58 18.28 -18.74
CA PHE A 330 3.70 17.50 -17.88
C PHE A 330 2.94 18.40 -16.89
N LYS A 331 3.60 19.41 -16.32
CA LYS A 331 2.94 20.43 -15.48
C LYS A 331 1.83 21.16 -16.25
N LYS A 332 2.07 21.51 -17.52
CA LYS A 332 1.05 22.13 -18.39
C LYS A 332 -0.09 21.17 -18.73
N ASP A 333 0.21 19.92 -19.08
CA ASP A 333 -0.80 18.90 -19.40
C ASP A 333 -1.75 18.67 -18.22
N ILE A 334 -1.19 18.63 -17.01
CA ILE A 334 -1.93 18.51 -15.75
C ILE A 334 -2.77 19.74 -15.46
N ALA A 335 -2.21 20.95 -15.63
CA ALA A 335 -2.97 22.19 -15.46
C ALA A 335 -4.12 22.28 -16.45
N LEU A 336 -3.94 21.81 -17.69
CA LEU A 336 -4.99 21.75 -18.70
C LEU A 336 -6.10 20.77 -18.31
N LEU A 337 -5.75 19.55 -17.88
CA LEU A 337 -6.72 18.55 -17.42
C LEU A 337 -7.47 18.98 -16.17
N ALA A 338 -6.86 19.81 -15.33
CA ALA A 338 -7.50 20.36 -14.15
C ALA A 338 -8.65 21.31 -14.57
N VAL A 339 -8.47 22.14 -15.59
CA VAL A 339 -9.47 23.16 -15.97
C VAL A 339 -10.58 22.67 -16.91
N THR A 340 -10.48 21.43 -17.43
CA THR A 340 -11.48 20.78 -18.30
C THR A 340 -12.43 19.86 -17.54
#